data_AF-W4E7X5-F1
#
_entry.id   AF-W4E7X5-F1
#
_cell.length_a   1.000
_cell.length_b   1.000
_cell.length_c   1.000
_cell.angle_alpha   90.00
_cell.angle_beta   90.00
_cell.angle_gamma   90.00
#
_symmetry.space_group_name_H-M   'P 1'
#
loop_
_entity.id
_entity.type
_entity.pdbx_description
1 polymer ?
#
loop_
_entity_poly.entity_id
_entity_poly.type
_entity_poly.pdbx_seq_one_letter_code
_entity_poly.pdbx_strand_id
1 'polypeptide(L)'
;MRNKDGILHADHLDSWVRSAFISGYLPISTDVLLEAMRYRNGSLQFTLEAGKQVTELIWEEARMHASPANIGINAIMRKLVGRLIHKDEIEAAKLPAMTDTHIEQLLCSDPDTWEEYEQLLMESWRICVSREKPAFPVETAVLSKLYLAMPLIQGVVITEYSDEYSQDCLATINQLTELLGTYYVWWEC
;
A
#
# COMPACT_ATOMS: atom_id res chain seq x y z
N MET A 1 -2.08 -7.76 12.20
CA MET A 1 -0.83 -8.23 12.86
C MET A 1 0.27 -7.22 12.56
N ARG A 2 1.05 -6.74 13.54
CA ARG A 2 2.21 -5.88 13.24
C ARG A 2 3.40 -6.80 13.03
N ASN A 3 3.79 -7.02 11.78
CA ASN A 3 5.07 -7.63 11.42
C ASN A 3 6.19 -6.70 11.92
N LYS A 4 6.73 -7.01 13.09
CA LYS A 4 7.80 -6.22 13.74
C LYS A 4 9.17 -6.84 13.50
N ASP A 5 9.18 -8.11 13.10
CA ASP A 5 10.33 -8.94 12.81
C ASP A 5 10.86 -8.71 11.39
N GLY A 6 10.09 -8.08 10.49
CA GLY A 6 10.53 -7.78 9.13
C GLY A 6 10.60 -9.02 8.24
N ILE A 7 9.99 -10.13 8.69
CA ILE A 7 10.03 -11.43 8.03
C ILE A 7 8.71 -11.69 7.33
N LEU A 8 8.76 -12.26 6.13
CA LEU A 8 7.55 -12.61 5.38
C LEU A 8 6.69 -13.67 6.09
N HIS A 9 5.41 -13.33 6.29
CA HIS A 9 4.34 -14.20 6.77
C HIS A 9 3.30 -14.48 5.69
N ALA A 10 2.53 -15.56 5.83
CA ALA A 10 1.59 -16.02 4.79
C ALA A 10 0.49 -15.00 4.43
N ASP A 11 0.08 -14.17 5.38
CA ASP A 11 -0.89 -13.09 5.16
C ASP A 11 -0.36 -12.02 4.19
N HIS A 12 0.91 -11.62 4.34
CA HIS A 12 1.54 -10.65 3.45
C HIS A 12 1.79 -11.25 2.07
N LEU A 13 2.25 -12.51 2.00
CA LEU A 13 2.46 -13.20 0.73
C LEU A 13 1.17 -13.29 -0.08
N ASP A 14 0.07 -13.74 0.54
CA ASP A 14 -1.24 -13.80 -0.13
C ASP A 14 -1.65 -12.44 -0.69
N SER A 15 -1.50 -11.38 0.13
CA SER A 15 -1.85 -10.03 -0.30
C SER A 15 -1.06 -9.60 -1.54
N TRP A 16 0.26 -9.76 -1.54
CA TRP A 16 1.09 -9.32 -2.68
C TRP A 16 0.89 -10.16 -3.93
N VAL A 17 0.78 -11.49 -3.79
CA VAL A 17 0.53 -12.38 -4.93
C VAL A 17 -0.84 -12.08 -5.54
N ARG A 18 -1.88 -11.88 -4.70
CA ARG A 18 -3.21 -11.53 -5.17
C ARG A 18 -3.23 -10.15 -5.84
N SER A 19 -2.60 -9.14 -5.25
CA SER A 19 -2.46 -7.80 -5.86
C SER A 19 -1.79 -7.92 -7.23
N ALA A 20 -0.64 -8.58 -7.31
CA ALA A 20 0.10 -8.76 -8.55
C ALA A 20 -0.67 -9.54 -9.61
N PHE A 21 -1.44 -10.55 -9.20
CA PHE A 21 -2.28 -11.32 -10.11
C PHE A 21 -3.42 -10.46 -10.68
N ILE A 22 -4.17 -9.76 -9.82
CA ILE A 22 -5.30 -8.91 -10.23
C ILE A 22 -4.82 -7.76 -11.12
N SER A 23 -3.66 -7.20 -10.82
CA SER A 23 -3.04 -6.12 -11.60
C SER A 23 -2.28 -6.62 -12.84
N GLY A 24 -2.22 -7.92 -13.09
CA GLY A 24 -1.66 -8.49 -14.32
C GLY A 24 -0.14 -8.45 -14.43
N TYR A 25 0.59 -8.32 -13.32
CA TYR A 25 2.06 -8.26 -13.30
C TYR A 25 2.74 -9.39 -12.53
N LEU A 26 1.99 -10.41 -12.08
CA LEU A 26 2.57 -11.55 -11.36
C LEU A 26 3.60 -12.29 -12.25
N PRO A 27 4.91 -12.29 -11.88
CA PRO A 27 5.98 -12.78 -12.75
C PRO A 27 6.20 -14.30 -12.64
N ILE A 28 5.56 -14.96 -11.68
CA ILE A 28 5.69 -16.39 -11.37
C ILE A 28 4.31 -17.01 -11.21
N SER A 29 4.08 -18.21 -11.76
CA SER A 29 2.82 -18.91 -11.55
C SER A 29 2.69 -19.41 -10.11
N THR A 30 1.45 -19.48 -9.60
CA THR A 30 1.21 -19.80 -8.19
C THR A 30 1.65 -21.22 -7.81
N ASP A 31 1.55 -22.18 -8.73
CA ASP A 31 2.05 -23.54 -8.55
C ASP A 31 3.57 -23.59 -8.35
N VAL A 32 4.33 -22.89 -9.20
CA VAL A 32 5.80 -22.80 -9.09
C VAL A 32 6.21 -22.11 -7.80
N LEU A 33 5.51 -21.04 -7.41
CA LEU A 33 5.77 -20.33 -6.15
C LEU A 33 5.55 -21.25 -4.93
N LEU A 34 4.48 -22.03 -4.93
CA LEU A 34 4.18 -22.99 -3.86
C LEU A 34 5.21 -24.12 -3.79
N GLU A 35 5.66 -24.65 -4.93
CA GLU A 35 6.69 -25.68 -4.99
C GLU A 35 8.05 -25.19 -4.45
N ALA A 36 8.36 -23.92 -4.67
CA ALA A 36 9.57 -23.27 -4.18
C ALA A 36 9.50 -22.82 -2.70
N MET A 37 8.31 -22.90 -2.09
CA MET A 37 8.06 -22.45 -0.72
C MET A 37 8.14 -23.60 0.29
N ARG A 38 8.70 -23.33 1.47
CA ARG A 38 8.71 -24.24 2.62
C ARG A 38 8.33 -23.48 3.88
N TYR A 39 7.44 -24.05 4.69
CA TYR A 39 7.13 -23.51 6.01
C TYR A 39 7.98 -24.19 7.06
N ARG A 40 8.77 -23.41 7.82
CA ARG A 40 9.64 -23.95 8.88
C ARG A 40 9.71 -22.98 10.05
N ASN A 41 9.48 -23.49 11.26
CA ASN A 41 9.58 -22.74 12.53
C ASN A 41 8.77 -21.42 12.56
N GLY A 42 7.58 -21.41 11.96
CA GLY A 42 6.75 -20.20 11.97
C GLY A 42 6.96 -19.26 10.78
N SER A 43 7.96 -19.53 9.92
CA SER A 43 8.33 -18.63 8.83
C SER A 43 8.27 -19.30 7.47
N LEU A 44 8.08 -18.49 6.42
CA LEU A 44 8.16 -18.91 5.04
C LEU A 44 9.59 -18.81 4.53
N GLN A 45 10.08 -19.90 3.96
CA GLN A 45 11.37 -19.99 3.29
C GLN A 45 11.17 -20.27 1.81
N PHE A 46 12.06 -19.72 1.00
CA PHE A 46 12.02 -19.84 -0.45
C PHE A 46 13.36 -20.35 -0.98
N THR A 47 13.33 -20.89 -2.20
CA THR A 47 14.55 -20.93 -3.02
C THR A 47 15.01 -19.50 -3.31
N LEU A 48 16.30 -19.33 -3.63
CA LEU A 48 16.84 -18.00 -3.93
C LEU A 48 16.05 -17.30 -5.05
N GLU A 49 15.78 -18.01 -6.15
CA GLU A 49 15.07 -17.44 -7.30
C GLU A 49 13.62 -17.06 -6.98
N ALA A 50 12.87 -17.91 -6.26
CA ALA A 50 11.52 -17.56 -5.85
C ALA A 50 11.52 -16.41 -4.82
N GLY A 51 12.50 -16.37 -3.92
CA GLY A 51 12.64 -15.28 -2.96
C GLY A 51 12.96 -13.94 -3.63
N LYS A 52 13.77 -13.92 -4.69
CA LYS A 52 13.99 -12.72 -5.52
C LYS A 52 12.68 -12.23 -6.13
N GLN A 53 11.92 -13.13 -6.76
CA GLN A 53 10.63 -12.76 -7.35
C GLN A 53 9.64 -12.24 -6.32
N VAL A 54 9.54 -12.87 -5.15
CA VAL A 54 8.73 -12.37 -4.04
C VAL A 54 9.21 -11.00 -3.57
N THR A 55 10.52 -10.78 -3.52
CA THR A 55 11.11 -9.48 -3.14
C THR A 55 10.73 -8.39 -4.13
N GLU A 56 10.70 -8.67 -5.44
CA GLU A 56 10.19 -7.73 -6.44
C GLU A 56 8.70 -7.39 -6.23
N LEU A 57 7.86 -8.37 -5.86
CA LEU A 57 6.46 -8.09 -5.53
C LEU A 57 6.33 -7.10 -4.36
N ILE A 58 7.21 -7.21 -3.37
CA ILE A 58 7.25 -6.30 -2.21
C ILE A 58 7.63 -4.89 -2.65
N TRP A 59 8.62 -4.77 -3.52
CA TRP A 59 9.04 -3.47 -4.05
C TRP A 59 7.92 -2.81 -4.84
N GLU A 60 7.25 -3.55 -5.71
CA GLU A 60 6.13 -3.01 -6.50
C GLU A 60 4.96 -2.57 -5.60
N GLU A 61 4.57 -3.36 -4.61
CA GLU A 61 3.53 -2.94 -3.64
C GLU A 61 3.95 -1.66 -2.89
N ALA A 62 5.22 -1.60 -2.44
CA ALA A 62 5.74 -0.43 -1.74
C ALA A 62 5.74 0.84 -2.63
N ARG A 63 6.13 0.70 -3.90
CA ARG A 63 6.07 1.79 -4.90
C ARG A 63 4.64 2.21 -5.18
N MET A 64 3.71 1.26 -5.31
CA MET A 64 2.29 1.54 -5.52
C MET A 64 1.71 2.32 -4.33
N HIS A 65 1.97 1.88 -3.10
CA HIS A 65 1.52 2.58 -1.90
C HIS A 65 2.06 4.01 -1.81
N ALA A 66 3.33 4.21 -2.21
CA ALA A 66 3.98 5.51 -2.23
C ALA A 66 3.67 6.35 -3.50
N SER A 67 2.89 5.80 -4.43
CA SER A 67 2.61 6.49 -5.69
C SER A 67 1.73 7.74 -5.46
N PRO A 68 1.92 8.81 -6.25
CA PRO A 68 1.03 9.98 -6.23
C PRO A 68 -0.45 9.60 -6.38
N ALA A 69 -0.76 8.65 -7.27
CA ALA A 69 -2.13 8.20 -7.49
C ALA A 69 -2.76 7.61 -6.21
N ASN A 70 -2.04 6.72 -5.52
CA ASN A 70 -2.55 6.12 -4.29
C ASN A 70 -2.62 7.14 -3.14
N ILE A 71 -1.57 7.95 -2.94
CA ILE A 71 -1.54 8.95 -1.87
C ILE A 71 -2.65 9.99 -2.06
N GLY A 72 -2.82 10.48 -3.29
CA GLY A 72 -3.80 11.51 -3.64
C GLY A 72 -5.23 11.06 -3.37
N ILE A 73 -5.63 9.92 -3.94
CA ILE A 73 -6.97 9.36 -3.77
C ILE A 73 -7.27 9.09 -2.28
N ASN A 74 -6.33 8.48 -1.55
CA ASN A 74 -6.53 8.21 -0.12
C ASN A 74 -6.64 9.49 0.72
N ALA A 75 -5.91 10.56 0.37
CA ALA A 75 -6.00 11.83 1.08
C ALA A 75 -7.38 12.49 0.90
N ILE A 76 -7.87 12.55 -0.34
CA ILE A 76 -9.20 13.11 -0.65
C ILE A 76 -10.30 12.24 -0.02
N MET A 77 -10.24 10.91 -0.17
CA MET A 77 -11.21 10.00 0.44
C MET A 77 -11.26 10.17 1.96
N ARG A 78 -10.10 10.26 2.63
CA ARG A 78 -10.02 10.48 4.07
C ARG A 78 -10.64 11.81 4.49
N LYS A 79 -10.43 12.88 3.71
CA LYS A 79 -11.05 14.19 3.94
C LYS A 79 -12.58 14.09 3.86
N LEU A 80 -13.11 13.46 2.81
CA LEU A 80 -14.54 13.32 2.59
C LEU A 80 -15.23 12.47 3.66
N VAL A 81 -14.70 11.28 3.94
CA VAL A 81 -15.20 10.42 5.03
C VAL A 81 -15.05 11.13 6.38
N GLY A 82 -13.97 11.90 6.56
CA GLY A 82 -13.78 12.76 7.72
C GLY A 82 -14.94 13.72 7.92
N ARG A 83 -15.44 14.39 6.87
CA ARG A 83 -16.60 15.29 6.97
C ARG A 83 -17.85 14.55 7.47
N LEU A 84 -18.16 13.38 6.92
CA LEU A 84 -19.30 12.57 7.36
C LEU A 84 -19.20 12.17 8.84
N ILE A 85 -17.99 11.82 9.31
CA ILE A 85 -17.75 11.49 10.72
C ILE A 85 -17.96 12.73 11.62
N HIS A 86 -17.47 13.91 11.22
CA HIS A 86 -17.61 15.13 12.02
C HIS A 86 -19.07 15.63 12.12
N LYS A 87 -19.94 15.22 11.19
CA LYS A 87 -21.37 15.51 11.21
C LYS A 87 -22.20 14.50 12.01
N ASP A 88 -21.56 13.49 12.62
CA ASP A 88 -22.21 12.33 13.25
C ASP A 88 -23.10 11.51 12.28
N GLU A 89 -22.87 11.63 10.97
CA GLU A 89 -23.58 10.81 9.95
C GLU A 89 -23.05 9.37 9.90
N ILE A 90 -21.80 9.18 10.33
CA ILE A 90 -21.20 7.88 10.57
C ILE A 90 -21.05 7.68 12.07
N GLU A 91 -21.98 6.92 12.66
CA GLU A 91 -21.82 6.44 14.02
C GLU A 91 -20.64 5.45 14.07
N ALA A 92 -19.63 5.74 14.90
CA ALA A 92 -18.45 4.90 15.03
C ALA A 92 -18.76 3.42 15.37
N ALA A 93 -19.88 3.17 16.04
CA ALA A 93 -20.35 1.82 16.36
C ALA A 93 -20.84 1.02 15.14
N LYS A 94 -21.25 1.70 14.07
CA LYS A 94 -21.75 1.09 12.83
C LYS A 94 -20.64 0.81 11.82
N LEU A 95 -19.52 1.53 11.91
CA LEU A 95 -18.36 1.39 11.01
C LEU A 95 -17.93 -0.06 10.75
N PRO A 96 -17.82 -0.96 11.76
CA PRO A 96 -17.38 -2.34 11.51
C PRO A 96 -18.32 -3.16 10.62
N ALA A 97 -19.60 -2.76 10.51
CA ALA A 97 -20.60 -3.43 9.68
C ALA A 97 -20.79 -2.75 8.31
N MET A 98 -20.12 -1.61 8.08
CA MET A 98 -20.20 -0.90 6.82
C MET A 98 -19.31 -1.57 5.77
N THR A 99 -19.76 -1.51 4.52
CA THR A 99 -18.98 -1.89 3.34
C THR A 99 -18.57 -0.60 2.64
N ASP A 100 -17.67 -0.72 1.66
CA ASP A 100 -17.28 0.42 0.82
C ASP A 100 -18.52 1.07 0.20
N THR A 101 -19.44 0.29 -0.38
CA THR A 101 -20.70 0.80 -0.95
C THR A 101 -21.56 1.57 0.05
N HIS A 102 -21.60 1.18 1.33
CA HIS A 102 -22.33 1.96 2.34
C HIS A 102 -21.72 3.35 2.52
N ILE A 103 -20.38 3.46 2.52
CA ILE A 103 -19.68 4.75 2.65
C ILE A 103 -19.87 5.59 1.38
N GLU A 104 -19.72 4.97 0.20
CA GLU A 104 -19.93 5.63 -1.10
C GLU A 104 -21.34 6.21 -1.23
N GLN A 105 -22.36 5.47 -0.79
CA GLN A 105 -23.74 5.95 -0.79
C GLN A 105 -23.94 7.17 0.11
N LEU A 106 -23.32 7.19 1.29
CA LEU A 106 -23.37 8.37 2.17
C LEU A 106 -22.69 9.56 1.51
N LEU A 107 -21.51 9.36 0.90
CA LEU A 107 -20.77 10.40 0.20
C LEU A 107 -21.58 11.02 -0.97
N CYS A 108 -22.28 10.18 -1.74
CA CYS A 108 -23.18 10.62 -2.80
C CYS A 108 -24.44 11.34 -2.31
N SER A 109 -24.90 11.03 -1.10
CA SER A 109 -26.18 11.52 -0.58
C SER A 109 -26.03 12.79 0.26
N ASP A 110 -24.82 13.08 0.75
CA ASP A 110 -24.53 14.27 1.57
C ASP A 110 -24.20 15.50 0.69
N PRO A 111 -24.92 16.63 0.87
CA PRO A 111 -24.68 17.87 0.11
C PRO A 111 -23.27 18.47 0.23
N ASP A 112 -22.50 18.15 1.28
CA ASP A 112 -21.16 18.72 1.47
C ASP A 112 -20.02 17.80 0.97
N THR A 113 -20.34 16.60 0.51
CA THR A 113 -19.35 15.65 -0.05
C THR A 113 -19.61 15.24 -1.48
N TRP A 114 -20.86 15.28 -1.96
CA TRP A 114 -21.21 14.69 -3.25
C TRP A 114 -20.40 15.24 -4.43
N GLU A 115 -20.22 16.56 -4.54
CA GLU A 115 -19.53 17.20 -5.67
C GLU A 115 -18.06 16.79 -5.74
N GLU A 116 -17.37 16.84 -4.59
CA GLU A 116 -15.95 16.47 -4.51
C GLU A 116 -15.76 14.94 -4.62
N TYR A 117 -16.74 14.14 -4.21
CA TYR A 117 -16.73 12.69 -4.43
C TYR A 117 -16.96 12.32 -5.91
N GLU A 118 -17.89 12.99 -6.60
CA GLU A 118 -18.08 12.84 -8.04
C GLU A 118 -16.80 13.25 -8.80
N GLN A 119 -16.17 14.35 -8.40
CA GLN A 119 -14.88 14.76 -8.94
C GLN A 119 -13.78 13.70 -8.70
N LEU A 120 -13.77 13.04 -7.54
CA LEU A 120 -12.87 11.90 -7.28
C LEU A 120 -13.06 10.74 -8.25
N LEU A 121 -14.30 10.39 -8.56
CA LEU A 121 -14.60 9.29 -9.48
C LEU A 121 -14.26 9.63 -10.93
N MET A 122 -14.58 10.86 -11.36
CA MET A 122 -14.53 11.25 -12.77
C MET A 122 -13.23 11.95 -13.17
N GLU A 123 -12.55 12.58 -12.21
CA GLU A 123 -11.43 13.49 -12.47
C GLU A 123 -10.22 13.25 -11.57
N SER A 124 -10.06 12.03 -11.01
CA SER A 124 -8.90 11.67 -10.16
C SER A 124 -7.53 12.00 -10.77
N TRP A 125 -7.43 12.08 -12.10
CA TRP A 125 -6.23 12.51 -12.82
C TRP A 125 -5.81 13.97 -12.55
N ARG A 126 -6.72 14.81 -12.04
CA ARG A 126 -6.43 16.21 -11.62
C ARG A 126 -5.82 16.29 -10.23
N ILE A 127 -5.76 15.19 -9.48
CA ILE A 127 -5.18 15.21 -8.13
C ILE A 127 -3.67 15.37 -8.23
N CYS A 128 -3.19 16.48 -7.69
CA CYS A 128 -1.77 16.76 -7.55
C CYS A 128 -1.26 16.31 -6.18
N VAL A 129 -0.05 15.75 -6.16
CA VAL A 129 0.64 15.33 -4.94
C VAL A 129 2.07 15.84 -4.97
N SER A 130 2.50 16.51 -3.90
CA SER A 130 3.88 17.01 -3.75
C SER A 130 4.40 16.81 -2.34
N ARG A 131 5.73 16.71 -2.18
CA ARG A 131 6.40 16.77 -0.87
C ARG A 131 6.72 18.20 -0.45
N GLU A 132 6.66 19.15 -1.38
CA GLU A 132 6.84 20.57 -1.11
C GLU A 132 5.50 21.22 -0.80
N LYS A 133 5.44 21.97 0.31
CA LYS A 133 4.21 22.61 0.75
C LYS A 133 3.86 23.80 -0.14
N PRO A 134 2.70 23.79 -0.82
CA PRO A 134 2.25 24.95 -1.57
C PRO A 134 1.85 26.12 -0.66
N ALA A 135 1.80 27.34 -1.22
CA ALA A 135 1.43 28.57 -0.50
C ALA A 135 -0.09 28.75 -0.31
N PHE A 136 -0.90 27.77 -0.72
CA PHE A 136 -2.36 27.78 -0.61
C PHE A 136 -2.86 26.60 0.25
N PRO A 137 -4.12 26.62 0.71
CA PRO A 137 -4.69 25.53 1.50
C PRO A 137 -4.70 24.21 0.72
N VAL A 138 -4.18 23.15 1.34
CA VAL A 138 -4.06 21.81 0.76
C VAL A 138 -4.32 20.74 1.81
N GLU A 139 -4.70 19.55 1.36
CA GLU A 139 -4.78 18.37 2.21
C GLU A 139 -3.38 17.85 2.54
N THR A 140 -3.22 17.25 3.71
CA THR A 140 -1.95 16.65 4.14
C THR A 140 -2.10 15.13 4.26
N ALA A 141 -1.21 14.35 3.67
CA ALA A 141 -1.15 12.91 3.82
C ALA A 141 0.20 12.50 4.40
N VAL A 142 0.20 11.50 5.29
CA VAL A 142 1.44 11.00 5.90
C VAL A 142 1.60 9.53 5.55
N LEU A 143 2.61 9.23 4.73
CA LEU A 143 3.05 7.87 4.49
C LEU A 143 4.04 7.50 5.59
N SER A 144 3.55 6.81 6.62
CA SER A 144 4.34 6.47 7.81
C SER A 144 4.96 5.08 7.78
N LYS A 145 4.55 4.23 6.84
CA LYS A 145 4.97 2.83 6.78
C LYS A 145 4.89 2.27 5.36
N LEU A 146 5.89 1.47 5.02
CA LEU A 146 5.87 0.51 3.92
C LEU A 146 5.99 -0.90 4.48
N TYR A 147 5.28 -1.86 3.90
CA TYR A 147 5.32 -3.26 4.34
C TYR A 147 6.50 -3.98 3.68
N LEU A 148 7.70 -3.79 4.24
CA LEU A 148 8.93 -4.39 3.71
C LEU A 148 9.27 -5.68 4.47
N ALA A 149 8.43 -6.72 4.34
CA ALA A 149 8.64 -8.00 5.03
C ALA A 149 9.37 -9.01 4.14
N MET A 150 10.68 -9.13 4.35
CA MET A 150 11.60 -9.81 3.45
C MET A 150 11.51 -11.34 3.55
N PRO A 151 11.67 -12.08 2.43
CA PRO A 151 11.67 -13.54 2.44
C PRO A 151 12.93 -14.11 3.09
N LEU A 152 12.81 -15.32 3.64
CA LEU A 152 13.95 -16.10 4.13
C LEU A 152 14.49 -17.04 3.05
N ILE A 153 15.81 -17.07 2.89
CA ILE A 153 16.56 -18.01 2.04
C ILE A 153 17.46 -18.83 2.96
N GLN A 154 17.29 -20.16 2.97
CA GLN A 154 18.09 -21.06 3.82
C GLN A 154 18.15 -20.67 5.31
N GLY A 155 17.10 -20.00 5.81
CA GLY A 155 16.99 -19.57 7.21
C GLY A 155 17.59 -18.19 7.52
N VAL A 156 18.11 -17.47 6.54
CA VAL A 156 18.55 -16.06 6.68
C VAL A 156 17.66 -15.14 5.84
N VAL A 157 17.52 -13.88 6.24
CA VAL A 157 16.76 -12.89 5.46
C VAL A 157 17.50 -12.60 4.15
N ILE A 158 16.79 -12.42 3.04
CA ILE A 158 17.41 -12.22 1.72
C ILE A 158 18.39 -11.03 1.68
N THR A 159 18.17 -10.01 2.51
CA THR A 159 19.06 -8.84 2.67
C THR A 159 20.38 -9.16 3.38
N GLU A 160 20.47 -10.33 4.03
CA GLU A 160 21.65 -10.82 4.75
C GLU A 160 22.29 -12.02 4.03
N TYR A 161 21.70 -12.48 2.93
CA TYR A 161 22.23 -13.59 2.15
C TYR A 161 23.50 -13.14 1.41
N SER A 162 24.59 -13.92 1.47
CA SER A 162 25.91 -13.48 0.97
C SER A 162 26.03 -13.54 -0.56
N ASP A 163 25.25 -12.73 -1.27
CA ASP A 163 25.31 -12.54 -2.72
C ASP A 163 25.19 -11.06 -3.12
N GLU A 164 25.41 -10.75 -4.40
CA GLU A 164 25.28 -9.40 -4.97
C GLU A 164 23.85 -8.85 -4.80
N TYR A 165 22.84 -9.72 -4.87
CA TYR A 165 21.43 -9.34 -4.76
C TYR A 165 21.08 -8.75 -3.39
N SER A 166 21.74 -9.19 -2.31
CA SER A 166 21.54 -8.61 -0.98
C SER A 166 21.87 -7.11 -0.90
N GLN A 167 22.92 -6.67 -1.60
CA GLN A 167 23.31 -5.25 -1.62
C GLN A 167 22.29 -4.41 -2.39
N ASP A 168 21.80 -4.92 -3.52
CA ASP A 168 20.74 -4.28 -4.30
C ASP A 168 19.45 -4.17 -3.49
N CYS A 169 19.11 -5.19 -2.69
CA CYS A 169 17.98 -5.13 -1.76
C CYS A 169 18.13 -4.00 -0.74
N LEU A 170 19.29 -3.88 -0.09
CA LEU A 170 19.53 -2.83 0.90
C LEU A 170 19.46 -1.43 0.27
N ALA A 171 20.03 -1.26 -0.93
CA ALA A 171 19.92 0.00 -1.67
C ALA A 171 18.45 0.34 -1.99
N THR A 172 17.68 -0.65 -2.45
CA THR A 172 16.26 -0.49 -2.75
C THR A 172 15.44 -0.16 -1.51
N ILE A 173 15.70 -0.80 -0.36
CA ILE A 173 15.05 -0.48 0.91
C ILE A 173 15.28 0.97 1.30
N ASN A 174 16.51 1.47 1.17
CA ASN A 174 16.84 2.85 1.48
C ASN A 174 16.06 3.83 0.57
N GLN A 175 16.06 3.58 -0.74
CA GLN A 175 15.30 4.39 -1.70
C GLN A 175 13.80 4.40 -1.39
N LEU A 176 13.20 3.25 -1.06
CA LEU A 176 11.80 3.18 -0.70
C LEU A 176 11.51 3.88 0.64
N THR A 177 12.42 3.78 1.60
CA THR A 177 12.28 4.44 2.90
C THR A 177 12.32 5.97 2.76
N GLU A 178 13.06 6.51 1.79
CA GLU A 178 13.07 7.94 1.48
C GLU A 178 11.71 8.48 0.99
N LEU A 179 10.83 7.60 0.52
CA LEU A 179 9.44 7.94 0.15
C LEU A 179 8.56 8.15 1.38
N LEU A 180 8.95 7.70 2.57
CA LEU A 180 8.18 7.99 3.77
C LEU A 180 8.16 9.50 4.06
N GLY A 181 7.08 9.94 4.70
CA GLY A 181 6.93 11.31 5.17
C GLY A 181 5.63 11.97 4.77
N THR A 182 5.67 13.30 4.73
CA THR A 182 4.50 14.14 4.51
C THR A 182 4.37 14.51 3.04
N TYR A 183 3.14 14.43 2.55
CA TYR A 183 2.70 14.80 1.23
C TYR A 183 1.56 15.81 1.33
N TYR A 184 1.49 16.68 0.34
CA TYR A 184 0.47 17.71 0.18
C TYR A 184 -0.35 17.40 -1.06
N VAL A 185 -1.67 17.45 -0.93
CA VAL A 185 -2.61 16.99 -1.94
C VAL A 185 -3.63 18.08 -2.24
N TRP A 186 -3.87 18.33 -3.53
CA TRP A 186 -4.86 19.31 -4.00
C TRP A 186 -5.39 18.95 -5.38
N TRP A 187 -6.46 19.62 -5.78
CA TRP A 187 -7.02 19.55 -7.14
C TRP A 187 -6.35 20.57 -8.05
N GLU A 188 -5.89 20.15 -9.23
CA GLU A 188 -5.48 21.08 -10.29
C GLU A 188 -6.70 21.91 -10.72
N CYS A 189 -6.63 23.23 -10.59
CA CYS A 189 -7.71 24.18 -10.90
C CYS A 189 -8.03 24.25 -12.40
#